data_AF-A0A2N0ZYT5-F1
#
_entry.id   AF-A0A2N0ZYT5-F1
#
_cell.length_a   1.000
_cell.length_b   1.000
_cell.length_c   1.000
_cell.angle_alpha   90.00
_cell.angle_beta   90.00
_cell.angle_gamma   90.00
#
_symmetry.space_group_name_H-M   'P 1'
#
loop_
_entity.id
_entity.type
_entity.pdbx_description
1 polymer ?
#
loop_
_entity_poly.entity_id
_entity_poly.type
_entity_poly.pdbx_seq_one_letter_code
_entity_poly.pdbx_strand_id
1 'polypeptide(L)'
;TLESFVNSIVDENYEFEAPLSNREISLGYENFFIPSFNDPEEVYFDPVVTFFTQAADNDYFFDKASFKLTFKDGIELNDLSDGEFQILFLYALVDLFDSEDSLFLLDEVDSHLHYKNIENLWDALHSIQGHALTTTHLLDSITAPQNGFEHLKIVDRGIIKEDRKAETIINRLSSLSRMRSVQFDVCSKLENIVLMDDYNDWTIFLALAQRKGLNIALLSNLQVIKQESSCGGPNEKLGKAKFEWIKSLLSSEAEKRVKNIFIICDKDEAAIEFKINDGVSVAGQESRDSVNSLRAGNGGIGMFFLAWKRREIKTYLLSYTALSNNGLIDHVNNDEIPARSYLKENDSADNDAIRALDVKNYITTMIDTDGVGLDKSKLEAYVSEIPISEISEDISNMYNFMVGKL
;
A
#
# COMPACT_ATOMS: atom_id res chain seq x y z
N THR A 1 -36.39 12.91 49.94
CA THR A 1 -37.61 13.56 50.51
C THR A 1 -37.51 15.06 50.29
N LEU A 2 -38.63 15.78 50.27
CA LEU A 2 -38.68 17.25 50.17
C LEU A 2 -37.77 17.96 51.22
N GLU A 3 -37.50 17.30 52.35
CA GLU A 3 -36.55 17.74 53.39
C GLU A 3 -35.09 17.83 52.91
N SER A 4 -34.62 16.91 52.06
CA SER A 4 -33.26 16.99 51.50
C SER A 4 -33.13 18.13 50.50
N PHE A 5 -34.22 18.48 49.82
CA PHE A 5 -34.32 19.55 48.83
C PHE A 5 -34.30 20.95 49.47
N VAL A 6 -34.91 21.08 50.65
CA VAL A 6 -34.89 22.33 51.43
C VAL A 6 -33.53 22.57 52.09
N ASN A 7 -32.89 21.51 52.60
CA ASN A 7 -31.66 21.65 53.39
C ASN A 7 -30.39 21.89 52.56
N SER A 8 -30.38 21.61 51.25
CA SER A 8 -29.18 21.79 50.41
C SER A 8 -29.19 23.02 49.51
N ILE A 9 -30.37 23.53 49.09
CA ILE A 9 -30.48 24.54 48.02
C ILE A 9 -31.08 25.88 48.51
N VAL A 10 -31.75 25.91 49.67
CA VAL A 10 -32.33 27.15 50.18
C VAL A 10 -31.26 27.86 50.99
N ASP A 11 -30.69 28.95 50.44
CA ASP A 11 -29.96 29.97 51.23
C ASP A 11 -30.80 30.24 52.48
N GLU A 12 -30.22 30.16 53.67
CA GLU A 12 -30.96 30.35 54.93
C GLU A 12 -31.70 31.72 54.97
N ASN A 13 -31.34 32.64 54.06
CA ASN A 13 -31.96 33.95 53.88
C ASN A 13 -32.89 34.06 52.66
N TYR A 14 -33.23 32.96 51.98
CA TYR A 14 -34.11 32.99 50.81
C TYR A 14 -35.56 33.26 51.21
N GLU A 15 -36.02 34.49 50.98
CA GLU A 15 -37.42 34.86 51.14
C GLU A 15 -38.24 34.35 49.95
N PHE A 16 -39.19 33.44 50.22
CA PHE A 16 -40.10 32.83 49.24
C PHE A 16 -41.12 33.81 48.62
N GLU A 17 -40.90 35.12 48.74
CA GLU A 17 -41.79 36.15 48.19
C GLU A 17 -41.54 36.44 46.70
N ALA A 18 -40.39 36.02 46.14
CA ALA A 18 -40.08 36.23 44.72
C ALA A 18 -39.30 35.05 44.11
N PRO A 19 -39.51 34.74 42.81
CA PRO A 19 -38.71 33.75 42.12
C PRO A 19 -37.23 34.16 42.08
N LEU A 20 -36.34 33.17 42.17
CA LEU A 20 -34.90 33.39 41.97
C LEU A 20 -34.67 34.09 40.62
N SER A 21 -33.81 35.10 40.62
CA SER A 21 -33.40 35.77 39.39
C SER A 21 -32.47 34.87 38.58
N ASN A 22 -32.68 34.82 37.26
CA ASN A 22 -31.77 34.13 36.36
C ASN A 22 -30.36 34.72 36.49
N ARG A 23 -29.37 33.84 36.67
CA ARG A 23 -27.96 34.21 36.77
C ARG A 23 -27.21 33.59 35.60
N GLU A 24 -26.40 34.40 34.94
CA GLU A 24 -25.46 33.93 33.92
C GLU A 24 -24.20 33.42 34.62
N ILE A 25 -23.81 32.19 34.31
CA ILE A 25 -22.68 31.52 34.95
C ILE A 25 -21.70 31.15 33.84
N SER A 26 -20.46 31.61 33.97
CA SER A 26 -19.40 31.30 33.02
C SER A 26 -18.55 30.15 33.58
N LEU A 27 -18.60 29.00 32.92
CA LEU A 27 -17.85 27.80 33.29
C LEU A 27 -16.59 27.70 32.43
N GLY A 28 -15.42 27.62 33.08
CA GLY A 28 -14.11 27.39 32.44
C GLY A 28 -13.55 26.00 32.79
N TYR A 29 -12.48 25.59 32.11
CA TYR A 29 -11.84 24.26 32.29
C TYR A 29 -11.43 23.99 33.75
N GLU A 30 -11.10 25.04 34.48
CA GLU A 30 -10.64 24.99 35.87
C GLU A 30 -11.72 24.61 36.90
N ASN A 31 -13.00 24.66 36.52
CA ASN A 31 -14.14 24.38 37.40
C ASN A 31 -15.02 23.22 36.89
N PHE A 32 -14.55 22.44 35.91
CA PHE A 32 -15.37 21.47 35.18
C PHE A 32 -15.41 20.05 35.79
N PHE A 33 -14.47 19.68 36.68
CA PHE A 33 -14.26 18.28 37.08
C PHE A 33 -14.35 18.02 38.60
N ILE A 34 -15.51 18.27 39.22
CA ILE A 34 -15.77 17.90 40.63
C ILE A 34 -17.02 17.00 40.66
N PRO A 35 -16.94 15.71 41.01
CA PRO A 35 -18.06 14.77 40.79
C PRO A 35 -18.99 14.61 42.00
N SER A 36 -20.31 14.63 41.76
CA SER A 36 -21.33 13.96 42.60
C SER A 36 -22.58 13.58 41.79
N PHE A 37 -23.18 12.40 42.05
CA PHE A 37 -24.27 11.81 41.23
C PHE A 37 -25.57 11.59 42.01
N ASN A 38 -26.71 11.79 41.33
CA ASN A 38 -27.98 11.11 41.62
C ASN A 38 -28.73 10.81 40.30
N ASP A 39 -29.20 9.57 40.15
CA ASP A 39 -29.89 9.06 38.94
C ASP A 39 -31.25 9.75 38.71
N PRO A 40 -31.57 10.20 37.48
CA PRO A 40 -32.94 10.54 37.08
C PRO A 40 -33.61 9.39 36.29
N GLU A 41 -34.88 9.16 36.61
CA GLU A 41 -35.79 8.25 35.90
C GLU A 41 -36.14 8.81 34.50
N GLU A 42 -35.94 7.95 33.50
CA GLU A 42 -36.60 7.87 32.17
C GLU A 42 -37.10 9.16 31.52
N VAL A 43 -36.27 9.77 30.65
CA VAL A 43 -36.73 10.36 29.37
C VAL A 43 -35.61 10.20 28.32
N TYR A 44 -35.95 9.87 27.09
CA TYR A 44 -35.04 9.69 25.95
C TYR A 44 -34.27 10.99 25.61
N PHE A 45 -32.94 10.92 25.46
CA PHE A 45 -32.01 12.07 25.49
C PHE A 45 -31.19 12.28 24.19
N ASP A 46 -30.73 13.52 23.97
CA ASP A 46 -29.59 13.85 23.10
C ASP A 46 -28.27 13.49 23.81
N PRO A 47 -27.45 12.56 23.30
CA PRO A 47 -26.29 12.03 24.01
C PRO A 47 -25.21 13.08 24.31
N VAL A 48 -25.02 14.05 23.42
CA VAL A 48 -23.92 15.03 23.53
C VAL A 48 -24.23 16.03 24.64
N VAL A 49 -25.45 16.55 24.65
CA VAL A 49 -25.91 17.49 25.68
C VAL A 49 -25.98 16.81 27.04
N THR A 50 -26.37 15.54 27.07
CA THR A 50 -26.48 14.75 28.31
C THR A 50 -25.12 14.46 28.92
N PHE A 51 -24.11 14.13 28.10
CA PHE A 51 -22.75 13.91 28.56
C PHE A 51 -22.15 15.15 29.24
N PHE A 52 -22.27 16.33 28.61
CA PHE A 52 -21.72 17.57 29.17
C PHE A 52 -22.53 18.14 30.35
N THR A 53 -23.86 17.94 30.39
CA THR A 53 -24.69 18.40 31.51
C THR A 53 -24.64 17.50 32.74
N GLN A 54 -24.38 16.20 32.57
CA GLN A 54 -24.14 15.30 33.71
C GLN A 54 -22.73 15.44 34.30
N ALA A 55 -21.79 15.97 33.53
CA ALA A 55 -20.41 16.21 33.97
C ALA A 55 -20.22 17.53 34.74
N ALA A 56 -21.11 18.52 34.56
CA ALA A 56 -21.03 19.82 35.21
C ALA A 56 -21.88 19.86 36.49
N ASP A 57 -21.19 19.79 37.65
CA ASP A 57 -21.76 19.84 39.00
C ASP A 57 -22.03 21.27 39.45
N ASN A 58 -23.30 21.70 39.45
CA ASN A 58 -23.68 22.96 40.06
C ASN A 58 -25.13 22.94 40.56
N ASP A 59 -25.39 23.56 41.72
CA ASP A 59 -26.72 23.76 42.36
C ASP A 59 -27.69 24.65 41.54
N TYR A 60 -27.47 24.81 40.25
CA TYR A 60 -28.27 25.65 39.38
C TYR A 60 -29.18 24.81 38.48
N PHE A 61 -30.46 25.14 38.47
CA PHE A 61 -31.40 24.65 37.47
C PHE A 61 -31.10 25.35 36.14
N PHE A 62 -30.27 24.73 35.30
CA PHE A 62 -30.01 25.25 33.96
C PHE A 62 -31.15 24.90 33.01
N ASP A 63 -31.74 25.92 32.37
CA ASP A 63 -32.60 25.71 31.23
C ASP A 63 -31.74 25.24 30.05
N LYS A 64 -31.98 24.03 29.54
CA LYS A 64 -31.22 23.47 28.42
C LYS A 64 -31.24 24.35 27.16
N ALA A 65 -32.30 25.15 26.96
CA ALA A 65 -32.39 26.11 25.86
C ALA A 65 -31.52 27.37 26.06
N SER A 66 -30.91 27.53 27.24
CA SER A 66 -30.11 28.70 27.62
C SER A 66 -28.59 28.49 27.54
N PHE A 67 -28.14 27.29 27.14
CA PHE A 67 -26.72 27.03 26.95
C PHE A 67 -26.19 27.63 25.65
N LYS A 68 -25.03 28.27 25.76
CA LYS A 68 -24.27 28.79 24.63
C LYS A 68 -22.80 28.44 24.82
N LEU A 69 -22.24 27.63 23.91
CA LEU A 69 -20.81 27.37 23.85
C LEU A 69 -20.16 28.41 22.94
N THR A 70 -19.21 29.18 23.49
CA THR A 70 -18.42 30.15 22.73
C THR A 70 -16.94 29.84 22.88
N PHE A 71 -16.23 29.76 21.76
CA PHE A 71 -14.78 29.73 21.72
C PHE A 71 -14.21 31.14 21.97
N LYS A 72 -12.87 31.23 21.95
CA LYS A 72 -12.14 32.50 22.03
C LYS A 72 -12.67 33.48 20.97
N ASP A 73 -12.73 34.76 21.33
CA ASP A 73 -13.20 35.85 20.48
C ASP A 73 -14.70 35.79 20.12
N GLY A 74 -15.49 35.01 20.87
CA GLY A 74 -16.95 34.98 20.76
C GLY A 74 -17.48 34.13 19.61
N ILE A 75 -16.62 33.31 19.01
CA ILE A 75 -16.98 32.35 17.95
C ILE A 75 -17.90 31.28 18.52
N GLU A 76 -19.03 31.03 17.88
CA GLU A 76 -19.96 29.96 18.25
C GLU A 76 -19.66 28.67 17.46
N LEU A 77 -20.15 27.52 17.95
CA LEU A 77 -20.11 26.26 17.18
C LEU A 77 -20.75 26.40 15.79
N ASN A 78 -21.80 27.21 15.68
CA ASN A 78 -22.51 27.46 14.42
C ASN A 78 -21.71 28.31 13.42
N ASP A 79 -20.63 28.96 13.87
CA ASP A 79 -19.76 29.74 13.00
C ASP A 79 -18.65 28.88 12.36
N LEU A 80 -18.50 27.62 12.80
CA LEU A 80 -17.54 26.68 12.23
C LEU A 80 -18.04 26.10 10.92
N SER A 81 -17.14 25.88 9.97
CA SER A 81 -17.43 25.04 8.82
C SER A 81 -17.61 23.57 9.23
N ASP A 82 -18.31 22.79 8.40
CA ASP A 82 -18.52 21.36 8.63
C ASP A 82 -17.20 20.61 8.92
N GLY A 83 -16.13 20.94 8.18
CA GLY A 83 -14.81 20.34 8.37
C GLY A 83 -14.11 20.75 9.67
N GLU A 84 -14.27 22.01 10.11
CA GLU A 84 -13.75 22.46 11.41
C GLU A 84 -14.49 21.80 12.56
N PHE A 85 -15.82 21.69 12.46
CA PHE A 85 -16.63 20.96 13.42
C PHE A 85 -16.21 19.48 13.50
N GLN A 86 -16.04 18.81 12.36
CA GLN A 86 -15.61 17.41 12.30
C GLN A 86 -14.26 17.18 12.99
N ILE A 87 -13.26 18.02 12.71
CA ILE A 87 -11.94 17.91 13.35
C ILE A 87 -12.03 18.13 14.86
N LEU A 88 -12.76 19.17 15.28
CA LEU A 88 -12.89 19.48 16.70
C LEU A 88 -13.58 18.32 17.44
N PHE A 89 -14.62 17.74 16.83
CA PHE A 89 -15.30 16.57 17.36
C PHE A 89 -14.37 15.36 17.47
N LEU A 90 -13.57 15.08 16.44
CA LEU A 90 -12.60 13.99 16.44
C LEU A 90 -11.52 14.17 17.50
N TYR A 91 -10.98 15.38 17.63
CA TYR A 91 -9.98 15.68 18.66
C TYR A 91 -10.56 15.53 20.07
N ALA A 92 -11.81 15.97 20.29
CA ALA A 92 -12.48 15.76 21.56
C ALA A 92 -12.71 14.26 21.85
N LEU A 93 -13.10 13.47 20.85
CA LEU A 93 -13.25 12.02 21.00
C LEU A 93 -11.92 11.34 21.36
N VAL A 94 -10.85 11.69 20.66
CA VAL A 94 -9.52 11.15 20.94
C VAL A 94 -9.07 11.57 22.34
N ASP A 95 -9.15 12.85 22.69
CA ASP A 95 -8.71 13.36 24.00
C ASP A 95 -9.46 12.71 25.18
N LEU A 96 -10.77 12.48 25.05
CA LEU A 96 -11.58 11.89 26.10
C LEU A 96 -11.39 10.37 26.26
N PHE A 97 -11.12 9.66 25.16
CA PHE A 97 -11.19 8.20 25.13
C PHE A 97 -9.88 7.51 24.76
N ASP A 98 -8.79 8.24 24.49
CA ASP A 98 -7.51 7.65 24.12
C ASP A 98 -6.86 6.93 25.32
N SER A 99 -6.58 5.65 25.11
CA SER A 99 -5.90 4.77 26.03
C SER A 99 -5.30 3.59 25.26
N GLU A 100 -4.36 2.86 25.84
CA GLU A 100 -3.72 1.71 25.19
C GLU A 100 -4.73 0.62 24.73
N ASP A 101 -5.89 0.50 25.41
CA ASP A 101 -6.94 -0.47 25.11
C ASP A 101 -8.06 0.08 24.19
N SER A 102 -7.89 1.30 23.66
CA SER A 102 -8.91 1.97 22.84
C SER A 102 -8.77 1.65 21.35
N LEU A 103 -9.89 1.32 20.69
CA LEU A 103 -9.99 1.16 19.23
C LEU A 103 -10.98 2.17 18.64
N PHE A 104 -10.49 3.12 17.86
CA PHE A 104 -11.28 4.07 17.10
C PHE A 104 -11.62 3.48 15.73
N LEU A 105 -12.91 3.41 15.41
CA LEU A 105 -13.42 3.02 14.10
C LEU A 105 -14.08 4.24 13.47
N LEU A 106 -13.41 4.83 12.48
CA LEU A 106 -13.80 6.10 11.89
C LEU A 106 -14.13 5.88 10.42
N ASP A 107 -15.27 6.37 9.95
CA ASP A 107 -15.63 6.27 8.53
C ASP A 107 -15.35 7.60 7.84
N GLU A 108 -14.55 7.56 6.77
CA GLU A 108 -14.14 8.72 5.97
C GLU A 108 -13.77 9.95 6.81
N VAL A 109 -12.90 9.73 7.81
CA VAL A 109 -12.50 10.73 8.81
C VAL A 109 -11.94 12.02 8.19
N ASP A 110 -11.44 11.91 6.96
CA ASP A 110 -10.83 12.95 6.15
C ASP A 110 -11.80 13.67 5.21
N SER A 111 -13.07 13.26 5.17
CA SER A 111 -14.10 13.86 4.33
C SER A 111 -14.27 15.35 4.63
N HIS A 112 -14.51 16.16 3.60
CA HIS A 112 -14.80 17.60 3.73
C HIS A 112 -13.68 18.45 4.37
N LEU A 113 -12.49 17.88 4.58
CA LEU A 113 -11.34 18.60 5.11
C LEU A 113 -10.52 19.23 3.99
N HIS A 114 -10.02 20.44 4.27
CA HIS A 114 -8.99 21.06 3.44
C HIS A 114 -7.66 20.31 3.61
N TYR A 115 -6.85 20.18 2.55
CA TYR A 115 -5.63 19.33 2.55
C TYR A 115 -4.69 19.57 3.75
N LYS A 116 -4.49 20.83 4.18
CA LYS A 116 -3.67 21.15 5.36
C LYS A 116 -4.21 20.55 6.66
N ASN A 117 -5.53 20.44 6.76
CA ASN A 117 -6.19 19.88 7.92
C ASN A 117 -6.16 18.35 7.89
N ILE A 118 -6.07 17.74 6.70
CA ILE A 118 -5.84 16.30 6.54
C ILE A 118 -4.45 15.94 7.12
N GLU A 119 -3.42 16.75 6.88
CA GLU A 119 -2.09 16.54 7.49
C GLU A 119 -2.17 16.55 9.02
N ASN A 120 -2.81 17.58 9.60
CA ASN A 120 -2.99 17.68 11.06
C ASN A 120 -3.79 16.50 11.64
N LEU A 121 -4.82 16.05 10.92
CA LEU A 121 -5.62 14.88 11.30
C LEU A 121 -4.75 13.62 11.38
N TRP A 122 -3.92 13.37 10.37
CA TRP A 122 -3.04 12.20 10.38
C TRP A 122 -1.98 12.28 11.45
N ASP A 123 -1.42 13.46 11.72
CA ASP A 123 -0.49 13.66 12.84
C ASP A 123 -1.16 13.34 14.19
N ALA A 124 -2.39 13.81 14.40
CA ALA A 124 -3.16 13.53 15.61
C ALA A 124 -3.45 12.02 15.74
N LEU A 125 -3.95 11.38 14.68
CA LEU A 125 -4.29 9.94 14.70
C LEU A 125 -3.07 9.03 14.87
N HIS A 126 -1.88 9.43 14.41
CA HIS A 126 -0.65 8.66 14.66
C HIS A 126 -0.05 8.90 16.06
N SER A 127 -0.50 9.95 16.75
CA SER A 127 -0.01 10.31 18.09
C SER A 127 -0.84 9.71 19.22
N ILE A 128 -1.93 9.01 18.92
CA ILE A 128 -2.79 8.36 19.91
C ILE A 128 -2.07 7.17 20.58
N GLN A 129 -2.47 6.85 21.80
CA GLN A 129 -2.01 5.66 22.53
C GLN A 129 -2.70 4.38 22.02
N GLY A 130 -3.97 4.48 21.67
CA GLY A 130 -4.77 3.37 21.16
C GLY A 130 -4.52 3.04 19.69
N HIS A 131 -5.54 2.53 19.02
CA HIS A 131 -5.51 2.17 17.60
C HIS A 131 -6.64 2.84 16.83
N ALA A 132 -6.37 3.24 15.59
CA ALA A 132 -7.38 3.78 14.69
C ALA A 132 -7.48 2.95 13.42
N LEU A 133 -8.70 2.61 13.02
CA LEU A 133 -9.02 2.06 11.71
C LEU A 133 -9.97 3.03 11.02
N THR A 134 -9.58 3.48 9.83
CA THR A 134 -10.39 4.40 9.04
C THR A 134 -10.45 4.00 7.58
N THR A 135 -11.52 4.45 6.93
CA THR A 135 -11.68 4.39 5.47
C THR A 135 -11.26 5.72 4.85
N THR A 136 -10.82 5.70 3.60
CA THR A 136 -10.54 6.91 2.82
C THR A 136 -10.63 6.61 1.33
N HIS A 137 -11.05 7.61 0.56
CA HIS A 137 -10.94 7.64 -0.90
C HIS A 137 -10.10 8.82 -1.39
N LEU A 138 -9.58 9.67 -0.49
CA LEU A 138 -8.85 10.88 -0.83
C LEU A 138 -7.39 10.58 -1.15
N LEU A 139 -6.91 11.21 -2.22
CA LEU A 139 -5.51 11.13 -2.64
C LEU A 139 -4.58 11.59 -1.53
N ASP A 140 -4.87 12.77 -0.95
CA ASP A 140 -4.04 13.41 0.06
C ASP A 140 -3.80 12.49 1.27
N SER A 141 -4.82 11.75 1.69
CA SER A 141 -4.73 10.76 2.76
C SER A 141 -3.93 9.52 2.38
N ILE A 142 -4.13 8.98 1.18
CA ILE A 142 -3.36 7.81 0.70
C ILE A 142 -1.87 8.18 0.56
N THR A 143 -1.57 9.40 0.10
CA THR A 143 -0.20 9.90 -0.09
C THR A 143 0.39 10.52 1.16
N ALA A 144 -0.39 10.79 2.21
CA ALA A 144 0.06 11.43 3.45
C ALA A 144 1.35 10.77 3.98
N PRO A 145 2.40 11.53 4.33
CA PRO A 145 3.68 10.97 4.78
C PRO A 145 3.58 10.01 5.97
N GLN A 146 2.66 10.31 6.88
CA GLN A 146 2.37 9.54 8.10
C GLN A 146 1.80 8.16 7.76
N ASN A 147 0.97 8.08 6.72
CA ASN A 147 0.35 6.84 6.26
C ASN A 147 1.36 5.98 5.49
N GLY A 148 2.12 5.18 6.24
CA GLY A 148 3.03 4.17 5.71
C GLY A 148 2.30 3.15 4.81
N PHE A 149 3.02 2.60 3.83
CA PHE A 149 2.45 1.66 2.88
C PHE A 149 1.85 0.43 3.58
N GLU A 150 2.44 -0.01 4.69
CA GLU A 150 2.01 -1.08 5.57
C GLU A 150 0.60 -0.88 6.17
N HIS A 151 0.23 0.38 6.44
CA HIS A 151 -1.04 0.75 7.06
C HIS A 151 -2.20 0.82 6.07
N LEU A 152 -1.91 1.00 4.78
CA LEU A 152 -2.94 1.05 3.73
C LEU A 152 -3.51 -0.35 3.48
N LYS A 153 -4.82 -0.53 3.55
CA LYS A 153 -5.48 -1.82 3.24
C LYS A 153 -6.48 -1.62 2.12
N ILE A 154 -6.43 -2.49 1.10
CA ILE A 154 -7.37 -2.45 -0.01
C ILE A 154 -8.44 -3.49 0.25
N VAL A 155 -9.69 -3.04 0.24
CA VAL A 155 -10.86 -3.93 0.36
C VAL A 155 -11.53 -4.02 -1.01
N ASP A 156 -11.66 -5.24 -1.53
CA ASP A 156 -12.39 -5.53 -2.77
C ASP A 156 -13.32 -6.74 -2.55
N ARG A 157 -14.62 -6.56 -2.83
CA ARG A 157 -15.68 -7.56 -2.60
C ARG A 157 -15.65 -8.17 -1.19
N GLY A 158 -15.38 -7.34 -0.17
CA GLY A 158 -15.36 -7.75 1.23
C GLY A 158 -14.10 -8.51 1.66
N ILE A 159 -13.06 -8.56 0.81
CA ILE A 159 -11.80 -9.23 1.10
C ILE A 159 -10.67 -8.20 1.11
N ILE A 160 -9.81 -8.26 2.12
CA ILE A 160 -8.56 -7.48 2.15
C ILE A 160 -7.60 -8.09 1.14
N LYS A 161 -7.25 -7.32 0.11
CA LYS A 161 -6.28 -7.70 -0.91
C LYS A 161 -4.91 -7.14 -0.58
N GLU A 162 -4.01 -8.04 -0.23
CA GLU A 162 -2.58 -7.74 -0.10
C GLU A 162 -1.80 -8.12 -1.37
N ASP A 163 -2.36 -8.99 -2.22
CA ASP A 163 -1.75 -9.33 -3.49
C ASP A 163 -1.80 -8.14 -4.44
N ARG A 164 -0.67 -7.81 -5.07
CA ARG A 164 -0.57 -6.69 -6.04
C ARG A 164 -1.10 -5.36 -5.46
N LYS A 165 -0.94 -5.15 -4.15
CA LYS A 165 -1.38 -3.95 -3.44
C LYS A 165 -0.79 -2.67 -4.02
N ALA A 166 0.51 -2.64 -4.29
CA ALA A 166 1.19 -1.47 -4.86
C ALA A 166 0.60 -1.10 -6.23
N GLU A 167 0.43 -2.08 -7.11
CA GLU A 167 -0.23 -1.88 -8.40
C GLU A 167 -1.66 -1.36 -8.23
N THR A 168 -2.45 -1.97 -7.35
CA THR A 168 -3.86 -1.59 -7.20
C THR A 168 -4.00 -0.16 -6.69
N ILE A 169 -3.15 0.24 -5.74
CA ILE A 169 -3.06 1.64 -5.27
C ILE A 169 -2.65 2.54 -6.44
N ILE A 170 -1.55 2.24 -7.13
CA ILE A 170 -1.04 3.08 -8.24
C ILE A 170 -2.09 3.22 -9.35
N ASN A 171 -2.74 2.14 -9.75
CA ASN A 171 -3.80 2.15 -10.76
C ASN A 171 -4.97 3.02 -10.30
N ARG A 172 -5.42 2.87 -9.05
CA ARG A 172 -6.48 3.72 -8.48
C ARG A 172 -6.08 5.19 -8.45
N LEU A 173 -4.87 5.51 -7.99
CA LEU A 173 -4.38 6.88 -7.96
C LEU A 173 -4.22 7.48 -9.37
N SER A 174 -3.76 6.69 -10.34
CA SER A 174 -3.66 7.13 -11.74
C SER A 174 -5.01 7.41 -12.40
N SER A 175 -6.07 6.73 -11.95
CA SER A 175 -7.44 7.01 -12.40
C SER A 175 -8.01 8.30 -11.80
N LEU A 176 -7.58 8.63 -10.58
CA LEU A 176 -8.02 9.81 -9.83
C LEU A 176 -7.19 11.06 -10.16
N SER A 177 -5.93 10.90 -10.55
CA SER A 177 -4.99 11.98 -10.85
C SER A 177 -4.31 11.78 -12.20
N ARG A 178 -4.30 12.82 -13.03
CA ARG A 178 -3.51 12.85 -14.28
C ARG A 178 -2.00 13.03 -14.03
N MET A 179 -1.58 13.23 -12.78
CA MET A 179 -0.20 13.55 -12.44
C MET A 179 0.60 12.29 -12.12
N ARG A 180 1.67 12.05 -12.89
CA ARG A 180 2.66 10.99 -12.60
C ARG A 180 3.36 11.16 -11.25
N SER A 181 3.37 12.37 -10.67
CA SER A 181 3.99 12.64 -9.37
C SER A 181 3.40 11.78 -8.25
N VAL A 182 2.07 11.58 -8.26
CA VAL A 182 1.35 10.81 -7.22
C VAL A 182 1.80 9.33 -7.19
N GLN A 183 2.14 8.76 -8.34
CA GLN A 183 2.73 7.41 -8.39
C GLN A 183 4.06 7.37 -7.63
N PHE A 184 4.89 8.39 -7.77
CA PHE A 184 6.19 8.45 -7.11
C PHE A 184 6.07 8.67 -5.60
N ASP A 185 5.00 9.33 -5.12
CA ASP A 185 4.74 9.48 -3.69
C ASP A 185 4.40 8.15 -3.01
N VAL A 186 3.69 7.25 -3.70
CA VAL A 186 3.47 5.89 -3.20
C VAL A 186 4.74 5.06 -3.33
N CYS A 187 5.42 5.12 -4.48
CA CYS A 187 6.65 4.36 -4.69
C CYS A 187 7.76 4.77 -3.71
N SER A 188 7.81 6.03 -3.26
CA SER A 188 8.82 6.49 -2.30
C SER A 188 8.64 5.87 -0.91
N LYS A 189 7.44 5.40 -0.57
CA LYS A 189 7.13 4.69 0.68
C LYS A 189 7.57 3.22 0.67
N LEU A 190 7.93 2.67 -0.48
CA LEU A 190 8.29 1.25 -0.62
C LEU A 190 9.77 1.03 -0.28
N GLU A 191 10.09 -0.02 0.48
CA GLU A 191 11.49 -0.32 0.79
C GLU A 191 12.23 -1.01 -0.36
N ASN A 192 11.60 -1.99 -1.00
CA ASN A 192 12.23 -2.81 -2.04
C ASN A 192 11.34 -2.85 -3.28
N ILE A 193 11.84 -2.30 -4.38
CA ILE A 193 11.10 -2.14 -5.64
C ILE A 193 11.68 -3.09 -6.69
N VAL A 194 10.81 -3.78 -7.42
CA VAL A 194 11.17 -4.55 -8.62
C VAL A 194 10.51 -3.92 -9.83
N LEU A 195 11.31 -3.40 -10.76
CA LEU A 195 10.83 -2.93 -12.06
C LEU A 195 10.90 -4.07 -13.06
N MET A 196 9.78 -4.31 -13.75
CA MET A 196 9.64 -5.45 -14.65
C MET A 196 8.60 -5.14 -15.75
N ASP A 197 8.64 -5.88 -16.84
CA ASP A 197 7.90 -5.56 -18.07
C ASP A 197 6.39 -5.76 -17.94
N ASP A 198 5.95 -6.84 -17.29
CA ASP A 198 4.54 -7.03 -16.96
C ASP A 198 4.35 -7.74 -15.61
N TYR A 199 3.33 -7.37 -14.83
CA TYR A 199 3.03 -8.04 -13.55
C TYR A 199 2.81 -9.56 -13.68
N ASN A 200 2.36 -10.02 -14.85
CA ASN A 200 2.23 -11.45 -15.16
C ASN A 200 3.57 -12.17 -15.13
N ASP A 201 4.66 -11.49 -15.52
CA ASP A 201 6.00 -12.08 -15.53
C ASP A 201 6.48 -12.45 -14.13
N TRP A 202 6.11 -11.64 -13.14
CA TRP A 202 6.42 -11.88 -11.73
C TRP A 202 5.64 -13.07 -11.22
N THR A 203 4.38 -13.18 -11.64
CA THR A 203 3.52 -14.31 -11.29
C THR A 203 4.10 -15.62 -11.83
N ILE A 204 4.58 -15.62 -13.08
CA ILE A 204 5.25 -16.77 -13.70
C ILE A 204 6.55 -17.09 -12.96
N PHE A 205 7.38 -16.08 -12.67
CA PHE A 205 8.62 -16.26 -11.92
C PHE A 205 8.39 -16.88 -10.54
N LEU A 206 7.42 -16.38 -9.77
CA LEU A 206 7.09 -16.93 -8.45
C LEU A 206 6.59 -18.37 -8.54
N ALA A 207 5.74 -18.70 -9.53
CA ALA A 207 5.25 -20.07 -9.73
C ALA A 207 6.41 -21.04 -10.02
N LEU A 208 7.33 -20.66 -10.91
CA LEU A 208 8.52 -21.47 -11.24
C LEU A 208 9.48 -21.60 -10.05
N ALA A 209 9.71 -20.51 -9.31
CA ALA A 209 10.57 -20.52 -8.12
C ALA A 209 10.00 -21.44 -7.03
N GLN A 210 8.69 -21.34 -6.77
CA GLN A 210 8.00 -22.22 -5.82
C GLN A 210 8.06 -23.68 -6.28
N ARG A 211 7.83 -23.95 -7.57
CA ARG A 211 7.92 -25.32 -8.12
C ARG A 211 9.33 -25.90 -7.98
N LYS A 212 10.36 -25.07 -8.11
CA LYS A 212 11.77 -25.46 -7.89
C LYS A 212 12.12 -25.67 -6.40
N GLY A 213 11.18 -25.46 -5.49
CA GLY A 213 11.34 -25.67 -4.04
C GLY A 213 11.93 -24.47 -3.30
N LEU A 214 11.91 -23.28 -3.91
CA LEU A 214 12.41 -22.05 -3.29
C LEU A 214 11.34 -21.41 -2.39
N ASN A 215 11.78 -20.79 -1.29
CA ASN A 215 10.87 -20.16 -0.33
C ASN A 215 10.45 -18.75 -0.79
N ILE A 216 9.41 -18.69 -1.61
CA ILE A 216 8.88 -17.41 -2.14
C ILE A 216 8.40 -16.44 -1.07
N ALA A 217 8.15 -16.88 0.17
CA ALA A 217 7.79 -15.99 1.28
C ALA A 217 8.91 -14.98 1.61
N LEU A 218 10.17 -15.30 1.29
CA LEU A 218 11.29 -14.35 1.45
C LEU A 218 11.22 -13.17 0.48
N LEU A 219 10.41 -13.28 -0.59
CA LEU A 219 10.21 -12.22 -1.57
C LEU A 219 8.96 -11.36 -1.27
N SER A 220 8.24 -11.60 -0.16
CA SER A 220 6.99 -10.89 0.16
C SER A 220 7.16 -9.38 0.32
N ASN A 221 8.35 -8.94 0.69
CA ASN A 221 8.68 -7.53 0.89
C ASN A 221 9.07 -6.81 -0.42
N LEU A 222 9.14 -7.53 -1.54
CA LEU A 222 9.38 -6.94 -2.86
C LEU A 222 8.06 -6.45 -3.46
N GLN A 223 8.05 -5.18 -3.86
CA GLN A 223 6.91 -4.56 -4.52
C GLN A 223 7.23 -4.39 -6.00
N VAL A 224 6.46 -5.07 -6.83
CA VAL A 224 6.61 -5.03 -8.29
C VAL A 224 5.92 -3.80 -8.83
N ILE A 225 6.58 -3.11 -9.76
CA ILE A 225 6.05 -2.00 -10.53
C ILE A 225 6.24 -2.31 -12.00
N LYS A 226 5.14 -2.34 -12.75
CA LYS A 226 5.19 -2.51 -14.19
C LYS A 226 5.80 -1.27 -14.84
N GLN A 227 6.88 -1.48 -15.58
CA GLN A 227 7.54 -0.47 -16.38
C GLN A 227 8.24 -1.19 -17.53
N GLU A 228 7.88 -0.88 -18.78
CA GLU A 228 8.47 -1.56 -19.94
C GLU A 228 9.97 -1.26 -20.09
N SER A 229 10.74 -2.24 -20.56
CA SER A 229 12.19 -2.18 -20.78
C SER A 229 12.60 -1.24 -21.91
N SER A 230 11.68 -0.90 -22.83
CA SER A 230 11.96 -0.19 -24.08
C SER A 230 13.08 -0.88 -24.89
N CYS A 231 12.75 -1.98 -25.56
CA CYS A 231 13.68 -2.74 -26.42
C CYS A 231 13.05 -3.09 -27.78
N GLY A 232 12.29 -2.16 -28.37
CA GLY A 232 11.54 -2.37 -29.61
C GLY A 232 12.35 -2.22 -30.90
N GLY A 233 13.62 -1.79 -30.85
CA GLY A 233 14.42 -1.58 -32.06
C GLY A 233 15.94 -1.79 -31.89
N PRO A 234 16.67 -1.99 -33.01
CA PRO A 234 18.09 -2.38 -33.02
C PRO A 234 19.07 -1.34 -32.43
N ASN A 235 18.61 -0.12 -32.18
CA ASN A 235 19.39 0.98 -31.58
C ASN A 235 18.91 1.35 -30.16
N GLU A 236 17.94 0.63 -29.61
CA GLU A 236 17.37 0.94 -28.31
C GLU A 236 18.17 0.26 -27.20
N LYS A 237 18.46 1.02 -26.13
CA LYS A 237 19.26 0.53 -25.01
C LYS A 237 18.36 -0.23 -24.04
N LEU A 238 18.74 -1.47 -23.73
CA LEU A 238 18.02 -2.31 -22.78
C LEU A 238 17.77 -1.58 -21.45
N GLY A 239 16.50 -1.55 -21.03
CA GLY A 239 16.08 -0.98 -19.75
C GLY A 239 16.02 0.55 -19.72
N LYS A 240 16.22 1.26 -20.84
CA LYS A 240 16.29 2.73 -20.89
C LYS A 240 15.09 3.39 -20.19
N ALA A 241 13.86 2.95 -20.48
CA ALA A 241 12.67 3.53 -19.85
C ALA A 241 12.60 3.25 -18.35
N LYS A 242 13.07 2.08 -17.88
CA LYS A 242 13.21 1.80 -16.45
C LYS A 242 14.21 2.72 -15.78
N PHE A 243 15.36 2.98 -16.42
CA PHE A 243 16.33 3.95 -15.91
C PHE A 243 15.75 5.38 -15.86
N GLU A 244 15.02 5.82 -16.87
CA GLU A 244 14.34 7.13 -16.89
C GLU A 244 13.24 7.23 -15.82
N TRP A 245 12.50 6.14 -15.61
CA TRP A 245 11.51 6.04 -14.54
C TRP A 245 12.17 6.18 -13.16
N ILE A 246 13.31 5.51 -12.93
CA ILE A 246 14.04 5.63 -11.66
C ILE A 246 14.57 7.05 -11.46
N LYS A 247 15.10 7.70 -12.51
CA LYS A 247 15.51 9.11 -12.41
C LYS A 247 14.36 9.98 -11.93
N SER A 248 13.17 9.75 -12.47
CA SER A 248 11.96 10.48 -12.10
C SER A 248 11.58 10.24 -10.63
N LEU A 249 11.59 8.98 -10.17
CA LEU A 249 11.37 8.63 -8.77
C LEU A 249 12.39 9.30 -7.84
N LEU A 250 13.68 9.24 -8.19
CA LEU A 250 14.75 9.81 -7.38
C LEU A 250 14.71 11.34 -7.34
N SER A 251 14.19 11.98 -8.40
CA SER A 251 14.00 13.43 -8.45
C SER A 251 12.74 13.92 -7.73
N SER A 252 11.84 13.03 -7.31
CA SER A 252 10.63 13.42 -6.55
C SER A 252 11.02 14.10 -5.23
N GLU A 253 10.24 15.10 -4.81
CA GLU A 253 10.42 15.81 -3.53
C GLU A 253 10.01 14.95 -2.33
N ALA A 254 9.29 13.85 -2.54
CA ALA A 254 8.85 12.95 -1.48
C ALA A 254 10.04 12.34 -0.70
N GLU A 255 9.85 12.18 0.61
CA GLU A 255 10.76 11.42 1.46
C GLU A 255 10.79 9.95 1.00
N LYS A 256 11.99 9.37 0.95
CA LYS A 256 12.24 8.05 0.33
C LYS A 256 12.64 7.05 1.40
N ARG A 257 11.82 6.00 1.55
CA ARG A 257 12.14 4.79 2.32
C ARG A 257 12.82 3.70 1.48
N VAL A 258 13.00 3.96 0.18
CA VAL A 258 13.57 3.01 -0.78
C VAL A 258 15.00 2.61 -0.38
N LYS A 259 15.20 1.32 -0.14
CA LYS A 259 16.49 0.69 0.15
C LYS A 259 17.06 0.00 -1.08
N ASN A 260 16.24 -0.75 -1.82
CA ASN A 260 16.68 -1.53 -2.98
C ASN A 260 15.76 -1.34 -4.19
N ILE A 261 16.37 -1.26 -5.38
CA ILE A 261 15.68 -1.26 -6.68
C ILE A 261 16.31 -2.32 -7.58
N PHE A 262 15.51 -3.32 -7.96
CA PHE A 262 15.85 -4.36 -8.92
C PHE A 262 15.24 -4.02 -10.28
N ILE A 263 16.08 -3.89 -11.30
CA ILE A 263 15.68 -3.57 -12.66
C ILE A 263 15.78 -4.86 -13.46
N ILE A 264 14.67 -5.56 -13.67
CA ILE A 264 14.66 -6.86 -14.36
C ILE A 264 14.08 -6.66 -15.75
N CYS A 265 14.87 -6.92 -16.79
CA CYS A 265 14.41 -6.81 -18.19
C CYS A 265 14.26 -8.16 -18.87
N ASP A 266 13.25 -8.28 -19.72
CA ASP A 266 13.30 -9.24 -20.83
C ASP A 266 14.50 -8.93 -21.71
N LYS A 267 15.18 -9.97 -22.18
CA LYS A 267 16.35 -9.83 -23.04
C LYS A 267 15.93 -9.51 -24.46
N ASP A 268 14.80 -10.05 -24.91
CA ASP A 268 14.37 -10.02 -26.31
C ASP A 268 15.54 -10.39 -27.24
N GLU A 269 15.90 -9.48 -28.15
CA GLU A 269 17.02 -9.62 -29.10
C GLU A 269 18.31 -8.93 -28.60
N ALA A 270 18.34 -8.42 -27.36
CA ALA A 270 19.45 -7.64 -26.85
C ALA A 270 20.73 -8.49 -26.70
N ALA A 271 21.80 -8.02 -27.33
CA ALA A 271 23.13 -8.59 -27.19
C ALA A 271 23.79 -8.07 -25.90
N ILE A 272 23.54 -8.76 -24.79
CA ILE A 272 24.10 -8.44 -23.46
C ILE A 272 24.97 -9.56 -22.92
N GLU A 273 25.93 -9.18 -22.09
CA GLU A 273 26.74 -10.10 -21.29
C GLU A 273 26.25 -10.11 -19.84
N PHE A 274 26.50 -11.21 -19.13
CA PHE A 274 26.15 -11.37 -17.72
C PHE A 274 27.41 -11.44 -16.85
N LYS A 275 27.30 -10.99 -15.60
CA LYS A 275 28.38 -11.20 -14.63
C LYS A 275 28.49 -12.68 -14.31
N ILE A 276 29.72 -13.21 -14.41
CA ILE A 276 30.02 -14.64 -14.20
C ILE A 276 29.57 -15.12 -12.82
N ASN A 277 29.64 -14.25 -11.81
CA ASN A 277 29.48 -14.62 -10.41
C ASN A 277 28.02 -14.90 -10.01
N ASP A 278 27.06 -14.24 -10.65
CA ASP A 278 25.63 -14.34 -10.31
C ASP A 278 24.78 -14.84 -11.49
N GLY A 279 25.26 -14.72 -12.72
CA GLY A 279 24.58 -15.18 -13.92
C GLY A 279 23.28 -14.43 -14.25
N VAL A 280 22.97 -13.31 -13.59
CA VAL A 280 21.72 -12.54 -13.83
C VAL A 280 21.96 -11.04 -13.95
N SER A 281 23.04 -10.52 -13.37
CA SER A 281 23.40 -9.12 -13.50
C SER A 281 23.93 -8.83 -14.90
N VAL A 282 23.45 -7.75 -15.50
CA VAL A 282 23.98 -7.25 -16.78
C VAL A 282 25.42 -6.74 -16.57
N ALA A 283 26.34 -7.20 -17.41
CA ALA A 283 27.75 -6.81 -17.43
C ALA A 283 28.01 -5.70 -18.46
N GLY A 284 29.28 -5.31 -18.63
CA GLY A 284 29.69 -4.24 -19.54
C GLY A 284 29.85 -2.87 -18.89
N GLN A 285 30.47 -1.94 -19.63
CA GLN A 285 30.73 -0.58 -19.15
C GLN A 285 29.45 0.27 -19.17
N GLU A 286 28.63 0.16 -20.23
CA GLU A 286 27.40 0.96 -20.35
C GLU A 286 26.38 0.69 -19.23
N SER A 287 26.25 -0.56 -18.80
CA SER A 287 25.37 -0.94 -17.69
C SER A 287 25.85 -0.37 -16.37
N ARG A 288 27.17 -0.43 -16.12
CA ARG A 288 27.81 0.18 -14.95
C ARG A 288 27.63 1.68 -14.93
N ASP A 289 27.85 2.35 -16.06
CA ASP A 289 27.70 3.80 -16.17
C ASP A 289 26.25 4.23 -15.94
N SER A 290 25.28 3.47 -16.49
CA SER A 290 23.86 3.73 -16.28
C SER A 290 23.47 3.62 -14.80
N VAL A 291 23.89 2.55 -14.12
CA VAL A 291 23.64 2.37 -12.68
C VAL A 291 24.38 3.42 -11.84
N ASN A 292 25.65 3.71 -12.15
CA ASN A 292 26.44 4.71 -11.42
C ASN A 292 25.86 6.13 -11.56
N SER A 293 25.29 6.45 -12.73
CA SER A 293 24.62 7.73 -12.95
C SER A 293 23.41 7.95 -12.05
N LEU A 294 22.68 6.88 -11.70
CA LEU A 294 21.58 6.93 -10.76
C LEU A 294 22.05 7.03 -9.29
N ARG A 295 23.17 6.37 -8.98
CA ARG A 295 23.76 6.36 -7.63
C ARG A 295 24.42 7.69 -7.25
N ALA A 296 24.79 8.51 -8.23
CA ALA A 296 25.33 9.84 -7.98
C ALA A 296 24.29 10.69 -7.21
N GLY A 297 24.55 10.92 -5.91
CA GLY A 297 23.62 11.60 -5.00
C GLY A 297 22.65 10.69 -4.23
N ASN A 298 22.64 9.38 -4.50
CA ASN A 298 21.73 8.39 -3.91
C ASN A 298 22.49 7.15 -3.38
N GLY A 299 23.68 7.36 -2.80
CA GLY A 299 24.62 6.28 -2.44
C GLY A 299 24.09 5.24 -1.43
N GLY A 300 22.99 5.54 -0.73
CA GLY A 300 22.34 4.62 0.20
C GLY A 300 21.39 3.60 -0.44
N ILE A 301 21.04 3.75 -1.73
CA ILE A 301 20.07 2.88 -2.41
C ILE A 301 20.79 1.81 -3.23
N GLY A 302 20.52 0.54 -2.92
CA GLY A 302 20.98 -0.62 -3.69
C GLY A 302 20.29 -0.67 -5.05
N MET A 303 21.03 -0.42 -6.14
CA MET A 303 20.49 -0.49 -7.50
C MET A 303 21.12 -1.64 -8.28
N PHE A 304 20.28 -2.55 -8.80
CA PHE A 304 20.70 -3.78 -9.45
C PHE A 304 20.07 -3.90 -10.83
N PHE A 305 20.90 -3.95 -11.88
CA PHE A 305 20.44 -4.13 -13.26
C PHE A 305 20.60 -5.60 -13.68
N LEU A 306 19.45 -6.25 -13.86
CA LEU A 306 19.27 -7.68 -14.09
C LEU A 306 18.53 -7.91 -15.40
N ALA A 307 18.74 -9.09 -15.99
CA ALA A 307 17.98 -9.51 -17.17
C ALA A 307 17.77 -11.02 -17.16
N TRP A 308 16.74 -11.47 -17.85
CA TRP A 308 16.57 -12.89 -18.14
C TRP A 308 17.63 -13.36 -19.14
N LYS A 309 18.21 -14.55 -18.95
CA LYS A 309 19.12 -15.14 -19.94
C LYS A 309 18.39 -15.65 -21.18
N ARG A 310 17.23 -16.27 -20.98
CA ARG A 310 16.26 -16.56 -22.05
C ARG A 310 15.63 -15.24 -22.52
N ARG A 311 15.07 -15.26 -23.73
CA ARG A 311 14.42 -14.13 -24.39
C ARG A 311 13.49 -13.36 -23.45
N GLU A 312 12.64 -14.09 -22.74
CA GLU A 312 11.68 -13.54 -21.78
C GLU A 312 11.31 -14.59 -20.72
N ILE A 313 10.54 -14.18 -19.71
CA ILE A 313 10.13 -15.10 -18.63
C ILE A 313 9.29 -16.29 -19.13
N LYS A 314 8.45 -16.10 -20.17
CA LYS A 314 7.60 -17.16 -20.73
C LYS A 314 8.44 -18.29 -21.34
N THR A 315 9.65 -18.00 -21.81
CA THR A 315 10.58 -19.03 -22.32
C THR A 315 11.06 -19.98 -21.21
N TYR A 316 10.90 -19.64 -19.93
CA TYR A 316 11.20 -20.54 -18.81
C TYR A 316 10.10 -21.55 -18.51
N LEU A 317 8.93 -21.43 -19.15
CA LEU A 317 7.86 -22.42 -19.08
C LEU A 317 8.10 -23.63 -20.02
N LEU A 318 9.15 -23.58 -20.84
CA LEU A 318 9.55 -24.69 -21.68
C LEU A 318 10.10 -25.85 -20.84
N SER A 319 9.39 -26.98 -20.87
CA SER A 319 9.75 -28.24 -20.21
C SER A 319 9.40 -29.39 -21.16
N TYR A 320 10.30 -30.37 -21.30
CA TYR A 320 10.06 -31.54 -22.14
C TYR A 320 8.81 -32.29 -21.66
N THR A 321 8.72 -32.57 -20.36
CA THR A 321 7.65 -33.37 -19.77
C THR A 321 6.31 -32.67 -19.87
N ALA A 322 6.22 -31.40 -19.46
CA ALA A 322 4.97 -30.65 -19.50
C ALA A 322 4.47 -30.43 -20.94
N LEU A 323 5.36 -30.08 -21.88
CA LEU A 323 4.97 -29.91 -23.28
C LEU A 323 4.58 -31.24 -23.94
N SER A 324 5.22 -32.34 -23.59
CA SER A 324 4.86 -33.67 -24.10
C SER A 324 3.46 -34.10 -23.63
N ASN A 325 3.14 -33.87 -22.36
CA ASN A 325 1.81 -34.17 -21.81
C ASN A 325 0.70 -33.36 -22.48
N ASN A 326 1.01 -32.13 -22.91
CA ASN A 326 0.08 -31.24 -23.59
C ASN A 326 0.12 -31.38 -25.13
N GLY A 327 0.91 -32.31 -25.67
CA GLY A 327 1.00 -32.56 -27.13
C GLY A 327 1.66 -31.42 -27.91
N LEU A 328 2.49 -30.61 -27.27
CA LEU A 328 3.11 -29.41 -27.84
C LEU A 328 4.64 -29.49 -27.98
N ILE A 329 5.25 -30.63 -27.64
CA ILE A 329 6.71 -30.77 -27.70
C ILE A 329 7.29 -30.54 -29.10
N ASP A 330 6.55 -30.91 -30.15
CA ASP A 330 6.95 -30.74 -31.54
C ASP A 330 6.93 -29.27 -32.00
N HIS A 331 6.31 -28.36 -31.23
CA HIS A 331 6.44 -26.91 -31.49
C HIS A 331 7.81 -26.36 -31.11
N VAL A 332 8.57 -27.08 -30.27
CA VAL A 332 9.90 -26.67 -29.81
C VAL A 332 10.98 -27.57 -30.39
N ASN A 333 10.80 -28.89 -30.29
CA ASN A 333 11.74 -29.88 -30.80
C ASN A 333 11.45 -30.17 -32.29
N ASN A 334 11.75 -29.19 -33.13
CA ASN A 334 11.53 -29.25 -34.58
C ASN A 334 12.82 -28.93 -35.37
N ASP A 335 12.71 -28.83 -36.68
CA ASP A 335 13.85 -28.58 -37.57
C ASP A 335 14.43 -27.15 -37.46
N GLU A 336 13.80 -26.23 -36.72
CA GLU A 336 14.27 -24.85 -36.52
C GLU A 336 15.42 -24.76 -35.51
N ILE A 337 15.55 -25.74 -34.61
CA ILE A 337 16.69 -25.83 -33.68
C ILE A 337 17.45 -27.15 -33.86
N PRO A 338 18.78 -27.18 -33.64
CA PRO A 338 19.55 -28.41 -33.75
C PRO A 338 19.07 -29.47 -32.75
N ALA A 339 18.95 -30.74 -33.17
CA ALA A 339 18.53 -31.85 -32.30
C ALA A 339 19.35 -32.00 -31.01
N ARG A 340 20.62 -31.57 -31.00
CA ARG A 340 21.46 -31.55 -29.79
C ARG A 340 20.93 -30.58 -28.71
N SER A 341 20.19 -29.56 -29.11
CA SER A 341 19.64 -28.48 -28.30
C SER A 341 18.17 -28.68 -27.91
N TYR A 342 17.55 -29.78 -28.35
CA TYR A 342 16.18 -30.14 -27.99
C TYR A 342 15.99 -30.21 -26.48
N LEU A 343 14.77 -29.88 -26.06
CA LEU A 343 14.29 -30.19 -24.72
C LEU A 343 14.34 -31.70 -24.52
N LYS A 344 14.80 -32.13 -23.35
CA LYS A 344 14.92 -33.55 -22.97
C LYS A 344 14.38 -33.73 -21.56
N GLU A 345 13.91 -34.95 -21.30
CA GLU A 345 13.47 -35.33 -19.97
C GLU A 345 14.59 -35.13 -18.95
N ASN A 346 14.26 -34.50 -17.81
CA ASN A 346 15.19 -34.21 -16.71
C ASN A 346 16.38 -33.30 -17.07
N ASP A 347 16.25 -32.46 -18.10
CA ASP A 347 17.25 -31.47 -18.51
C ASP A 347 16.62 -30.08 -18.50
N SER A 348 17.27 -29.10 -17.86
CA SER A 348 16.79 -27.71 -17.80
C SER A 348 16.86 -27.00 -19.14
N ALA A 349 17.59 -27.57 -20.10
CA ALA A 349 17.78 -27.08 -21.45
C ALA A 349 18.32 -25.64 -21.51
N ASP A 350 19.25 -25.31 -20.60
CA ASP A 350 19.91 -24.00 -20.52
C ASP A 350 20.97 -23.80 -21.63
N ASN A 351 20.54 -23.95 -22.88
CA ASN A 351 21.34 -23.79 -24.08
C ASN A 351 20.87 -22.58 -24.92
N ASP A 352 21.74 -22.09 -25.80
CA ASP A 352 21.50 -20.83 -26.53
C ASP A 352 20.37 -20.93 -27.55
N ALA A 353 20.07 -22.11 -28.10
CA ALA A 353 18.97 -22.26 -29.06
C ALA A 353 17.62 -22.07 -28.35
N ILE A 354 17.43 -22.75 -27.21
CA ILE A 354 16.20 -22.63 -26.40
C ILE A 354 16.06 -21.20 -25.84
N ARG A 355 17.16 -20.58 -25.43
CA ARG A 355 17.15 -19.19 -24.92
C ARG A 355 16.63 -18.17 -25.93
N ALA A 356 16.81 -18.40 -27.23
CA ALA A 356 16.45 -17.44 -28.27
C ALA A 356 15.01 -17.61 -28.79
N LEU A 357 14.33 -18.71 -28.46
CA LEU A 357 13.00 -19.03 -29.00
C LEU A 357 11.96 -17.98 -28.60
N ASP A 358 11.13 -17.61 -29.58
CA ASP A 358 9.88 -16.90 -29.35
C ASP A 358 8.77 -17.93 -29.12
N VAL A 359 8.24 -17.93 -27.90
CA VAL A 359 7.30 -18.96 -27.42
C VAL A 359 5.89 -18.41 -27.21
N LYS A 360 5.68 -17.10 -27.43
CA LYS A 360 4.44 -16.40 -27.04
C LYS A 360 3.20 -17.07 -27.58
N ASN A 361 3.23 -17.43 -28.86
CA ASN A 361 2.04 -17.88 -29.58
C ASN A 361 1.42 -19.16 -29.02
N TYR A 362 2.22 -20.06 -28.43
CA TYR A 362 1.74 -21.36 -27.93
C TYR A 362 1.85 -21.52 -26.42
N ILE A 363 2.72 -20.77 -25.74
CA ILE A 363 2.70 -20.74 -24.26
C ILE A 363 1.50 -19.96 -23.76
N THR A 364 1.18 -18.83 -24.39
CA THR A 364 0.06 -17.96 -23.97
C THR A 364 -1.27 -18.72 -24.03
N THR A 365 -1.49 -19.56 -25.04
CA THR A 365 -2.74 -20.35 -25.15
C THR A 365 -2.91 -21.38 -24.03
N MET A 366 -1.82 -21.82 -23.39
CA MET A 366 -1.87 -22.76 -22.27
C MET A 366 -2.17 -22.09 -20.94
N ILE A 367 -1.58 -20.91 -20.69
CA ILE A 367 -1.62 -20.27 -19.36
C ILE A 367 -2.57 -19.07 -19.29
N ASP A 368 -3.03 -18.52 -20.42
CA ASP A 368 -3.98 -17.41 -20.45
C ASP A 368 -5.42 -17.90 -20.68
N THR A 369 -6.39 -17.06 -20.30
CA THR A 369 -7.80 -17.20 -20.64
C THR A 369 -8.22 -16.02 -21.52
N ASP A 370 -8.88 -16.33 -22.65
CA ASP A 370 -9.29 -15.34 -23.64
C ASP A 370 -10.12 -14.19 -23.01
N GLY A 371 -9.69 -12.96 -23.28
CA GLY A 371 -10.33 -11.75 -22.73
C GLY A 371 -10.02 -11.45 -21.26
N VAL A 372 -9.30 -12.33 -20.56
CA VAL A 372 -8.89 -12.14 -19.15
C VAL A 372 -7.38 -11.91 -19.02
N GLY A 373 -6.57 -12.60 -19.83
CA GLY A 373 -5.11 -12.61 -19.71
C GLY A 373 -4.61 -13.80 -18.89
N LEU A 374 -3.46 -13.65 -18.21
CA LEU A 374 -2.85 -14.73 -17.43
C LEU A 374 -3.83 -15.32 -16.41
N ASP A 375 -4.11 -16.62 -16.53
CA ASP A 375 -4.96 -17.37 -15.63
C ASP A 375 -4.08 -18.12 -14.62
N LYS A 376 -4.11 -17.65 -13.36
CA LYS A 376 -3.30 -18.23 -12.28
C LYS A 376 -3.56 -19.73 -12.11
N SER A 377 -4.80 -20.19 -12.28
CA SER A 377 -5.14 -21.61 -12.11
C SER A 377 -4.55 -22.46 -13.22
N LYS A 378 -4.58 -21.97 -14.46
CA LYS A 378 -3.96 -22.66 -15.60
C LYS A 378 -2.43 -22.66 -15.49
N LEU A 379 -1.84 -21.53 -15.11
CA LEU A 379 -0.41 -21.42 -14.86
C LEU A 379 0.04 -22.43 -13.80
N GLU A 380 -0.64 -22.48 -12.65
CA GLU A 380 -0.32 -23.41 -11.57
C GLU A 380 -0.48 -24.86 -12.00
N ALA A 381 -1.56 -25.19 -12.72
CA ALA A 381 -1.77 -26.53 -13.27
C ALA A 381 -0.62 -26.95 -14.20
N TYR A 382 -0.26 -26.10 -15.16
CA TYR A 382 0.83 -26.37 -16.09
C TYR A 382 2.19 -26.48 -15.38
N VAL A 383 2.52 -25.53 -14.50
CA VAL A 383 3.79 -25.53 -13.76
C VAL A 383 3.91 -26.76 -12.85
N SER A 384 2.80 -27.31 -12.35
CA SER A 384 2.81 -28.53 -11.54
C SER A 384 3.29 -29.77 -12.31
N GLU A 385 3.14 -29.78 -13.64
CA GLU A 385 3.60 -30.85 -14.52
C GLU A 385 5.10 -30.78 -14.80
N ILE A 386 5.73 -29.62 -14.63
CA ILE A 386 7.15 -29.41 -14.93
C ILE A 386 8.01 -30.11 -13.86
N PRO A 387 8.89 -31.06 -14.20
CA PRO A 387 9.86 -31.63 -13.26
C PRO A 387 10.86 -30.57 -12.78
N ILE A 388 11.29 -30.65 -11.52
CA ILE A 388 12.24 -29.70 -10.92
C ILE A 388 13.54 -29.62 -11.74
N SER A 389 14.02 -30.76 -12.24
CA SER A 389 15.21 -30.91 -13.08
C SER A 389 15.10 -30.19 -14.42
N GLU A 390 13.88 -29.92 -14.91
CA GLU A 390 13.63 -29.23 -16.18
C GLU A 390 13.45 -27.71 -16.02
N ILE A 391 13.40 -27.21 -14.79
CA ILE A 391 13.36 -25.77 -14.53
C ILE A 391 14.79 -25.20 -14.58
N SER A 392 14.99 -24.19 -15.41
CA SER A 392 16.26 -23.46 -15.56
C SER A 392 16.92 -23.08 -14.23
N GLU A 393 18.25 -23.17 -14.18
CA GLU A 393 19.03 -22.61 -13.06
C GLU A 393 18.93 -21.09 -12.96
N ASP A 394 18.57 -20.39 -14.03
CA ASP A 394 18.44 -18.93 -14.02
C ASP A 394 17.30 -18.45 -13.09
N ILE A 395 16.25 -19.27 -12.89
CA ILE A 395 15.19 -19.00 -11.90
C ILE A 395 15.79 -19.01 -10.48
N SER A 396 16.61 -20.02 -10.17
CA SER A 396 17.34 -20.10 -8.88
C SER A 396 18.27 -18.91 -8.71
N ASN A 397 19.01 -18.55 -9.76
CA ASN A 397 19.99 -17.47 -9.72
C ASN A 397 19.31 -16.11 -9.48
N MET A 398 18.21 -15.83 -10.17
CA MET A 398 17.44 -14.59 -9.98
C MET A 398 16.88 -14.51 -8.55
N TYR A 399 16.29 -15.60 -8.06
CA TYR A 399 15.79 -15.70 -6.68
C TYR A 399 16.90 -15.48 -5.65
N ASN A 400 18.00 -16.23 -5.75
CA ASN A 400 19.12 -16.16 -4.82
C ASN A 400 19.78 -14.78 -4.82
N PHE A 401 19.85 -14.14 -5.99
CA PHE A 401 20.35 -12.78 -6.10
C PHE A 401 19.47 -11.81 -5.32
N MET A 402 18.15 -11.83 -5.53
CA MET A 402 17.23 -10.91 -4.84
C MET A 402 17.24 -11.14 -3.32
N VAL A 403 17.10 -12.39 -2.88
CA VAL A 403 17.16 -12.74 -1.44
C VAL A 403 18.49 -12.33 -0.82
N GLY A 404 19.62 -12.47 -1.53
CA GLY A 404 20.92 -12.05 -1.04
C GLY A 404 21.15 -10.54 -0.95
N LYS A 405 20.18 -9.71 -1.37
CA LYS A 405 20.22 -8.23 -1.28
C LYS A 405 19.16 -7.64 -0.35
N LEU A 406 18.16 -8.43 0.02
CA LEU A 406 17.24 -8.12 1.11
C LEU A 406 17.96 -8.31 2.45
#